data_AF-A0A6B3ETB3-F1
#
_entry.id   AF-A0A6B3ETB3-F1
#
_cell.length_a   1.000
_cell.length_b   1.000
_cell.length_c   1.000
_cell.angle_alpha   90.00
_cell.angle_beta   90.00
_cell.angle_gamma   90.00
#
_symmetry.space_group_name_H-M   'P 1'
#
loop_
_entity.id
_entity.type
_entity.pdbx_description
1 polymer ?
#
loop_
_entity_poly.entity_id
_entity_poly.type
_entity_poly.pdbx_seq_one_letter_code
_entity_poly.pdbx_strand_id
1 'polypeptide(L)'
;AVCQKQNHCPAAQRALCEKGEPAPPVNENAITAHLEKLGVTEVPRSWDPDSKTLTFLAPIPTAPANNLAQTLRIRVRTAANANDHYWTGKATGSVPLTIPGNRAV
;
A
#
# COMPACT_ATOMS: atom_id res chain seq x y z
N ALA A 1 20.23 -1.43 -0.13
CA ALA A 1 20.90 -2.70 0.24
C ALA A 1 19.94 -3.90 0.38
N VAL A 2 18.68 -3.72 0.80
CA VAL A 2 17.74 -4.84 1.04
C VAL A 2 17.33 -5.58 -0.25
N CYS A 3 17.23 -4.88 -1.39
CA CYS A 3 16.91 -5.49 -2.69
C CYS A 3 17.98 -6.46 -3.25
N GLN A 4 19.22 -6.39 -2.80
CA GLN A 4 20.30 -7.26 -3.31
C GLN A 4 20.38 -8.60 -2.57
N LYS A 5 19.83 -8.70 -1.35
CA LYS A 5 20.02 -9.87 -0.47
C LYS A 5 18.83 -10.83 -0.41
N GLN A 6 17.62 -10.38 -0.77
CA GLN A 6 16.40 -11.19 -0.64
C GLN A 6 15.69 -11.52 -1.95
N ASN A 7 16.01 -10.83 -3.04
CA ASN A 7 15.40 -11.08 -4.33
C ASN A 7 16.43 -11.70 -5.27
N HIS A 8 16.22 -12.95 -5.69
CA HIS A 8 16.89 -13.56 -6.85
C HIS A 8 16.47 -12.90 -8.18
N CYS A 9 16.20 -11.60 -8.17
CA CYS A 9 15.86 -10.83 -9.34
C CYS A 9 17.02 -10.94 -10.35
N PRO A 10 16.73 -11.33 -11.61
CA PRO A 10 17.68 -11.24 -12.71
C PRO A 10 18.38 -9.88 -12.72
N ALA A 11 19.64 -9.84 -13.16
CA ALA A 11 20.45 -8.61 -13.14
C ALA A 11 19.74 -7.42 -13.80
N ALA A 12 18.98 -7.67 -14.88
CA ALA A 12 18.16 -6.66 -15.54
C ALA A 12 17.09 -6.06 -14.62
N GLN A 13 16.38 -6.87 -13.82
CA GLN A 13 15.38 -6.38 -12.87
C GLN A 13 16.01 -5.64 -11.68
N ARG A 14 17.17 -6.09 -11.19
CA ARG A 14 17.92 -5.38 -10.16
C ARG A 14 18.35 -3.99 -10.63
N ALA A 15 18.88 -3.89 -11.85
CA ALA A 15 19.26 -2.61 -12.45
C ALA A 15 18.06 -1.66 -12.60
N LEU A 16 16.87 -2.18 -12.89
CA LEU A 16 15.64 -1.36 -12.93
C LEU A 16 15.24 -0.86 -11.54
N CYS A 17 15.38 -1.68 -10.49
CA CYS A 17 15.12 -1.26 -9.11
C CYS A 17 16.15 -0.23 -8.60
N GLU A 18 17.42 -0.38 -8.98
CA GLU A 18 18.50 0.55 -8.62
C GLU A 18 18.39 1.89 -9.36
N LYS A 19 17.91 1.87 -10.60
CA LYS A 19 17.55 3.07 -11.38
C LYS A 19 16.22 3.69 -10.94
N GLY A 20 15.42 2.95 -10.17
CA GLY A 20 14.13 3.40 -9.69
C GLY A 20 14.30 4.68 -8.89
N GLU A 21 13.62 5.74 -9.31
CA GLU A 21 13.68 7.01 -8.60
C GLU A 21 13.21 6.81 -7.16
N PRO A 22 13.95 7.35 -6.17
CA PRO A 22 13.52 7.31 -4.79
C PRO A 22 12.12 7.88 -4.69
N ALA A 23 11.22 7.14 -4.04
CA ALA A 23 9.87 7.62 -3.83
C ALA A 23 9.94 8.99 -3.14
N PRO A 24 9.21 10.01 -3.64
CA PRO A 24 9.19 11.32 -3.01
C PRO A 24 8.78 11.16 -1.54
N PRO A 25 9.33 11.99 -0.63
CA PRO A 25 8.95 11.95 0.77
C PRO A 25 7.46 12.22 0.90
N VAL A 26 6.74 11.26 1.47
CA VAL A 26 5.31 11.40 1.77
C VAL A 26 5.19 11.98 3.17
N ASN A 27 4.56 13.14 3.26
CA ASN A 27 4.23 13.77 4.52
C ASN A 27 2.72 13.90 4.67
N GLU A 28 2.29 14.32 5.84
CA GLU A 28 0.88 14.41 6.20
C GLU A 28 0.10 15.36 5.28
N ASN A 29 0.72 16.45 4.83
CA ASN A 29 0.12 17.40 3.88
C ASN A 29 -0.14 16.76 2.51
N ALA A 30 0.81 15.98 1.99
CA ALA A 30 0.64 15.26 0.73
C ALA A 30 -0.49 14.21 0.82
N ILE A 31 -0.61 13.54 1.98
CA ILE A 31 -1.70 12.60 2.25
C ILE A 31 -3.04 13.34 2.28
N THR A 32 -3.14 14.44 3.04
CA THR A 32 -4.37 15.24 3.15
C THR A 32 -4.82 15.77 1.80
N ALA A 33 -3.92 16.40 1.04
CA ALA A 33 -4.24 16.94 -0.28
C ALA A 33 -4.69 15.86 -1.27
N HIS A 34 -4.18 14.63 -1.15
CA HIS A 34 -4.61 13.52 -2.01
C HIS A 34 -5.97 12.95 -1.57
N LEU A 35 -6.26 12.91 -0.28
CA LEU A 35 -7.56 12.49 0.25
C LEU A 35 -8.68 13.44 -0.16
N GLU A 36 -8.42 14.75 -0.16
CA GLU A 36 -9.34 15.78 -0.64
C GLU A 36 -9.71 15.53 -2.11
N LYS A 37 -8.73 15.23 -2.98
CA LYS A 37 -8.97 14.90 -4.39
C LYS A 37 -9.83 13.65 -4.58
N LEU A 38 -9.74 12.70 -3.64
CA LEU A 38 -10.50 11.45 -3.67
C LEU A 38 -11.85 11.55 -2.95
N GLY A 39 -12.14 12.67 -2.29
CA GLY A 39 -13.36 12.85 -1.50
C GLY A 39 -13.43 12.01 -0.22
N VAL A 40 -12.27 11.63 0.35
CA VAL A 40 -12.17 10.78 1.56
C VAL A 40 -11.57 11.58 2.73
N THR A 41 -12.23 12.68 3.11
CA THR A 41 -11.72 13.62 4.13
C THR A 41 -12.20 13.32 5.54
N GLU A 42 -13.42 12.81 5.68
CA GLU A 42 -14.12 12.68 6.97
C GLU A 42 -13.78 11.40 7.75
N VAL A 43 -12.87 10.57 7.23
CA VAL A 43 -12.60 9.25 7.81
C VAL A 43 -11.44 9.34 8.79
N PRO A 44 -11.65 9.02 10.09
CA PRO A 44 -10.58 9.04 11.08
C PRO A 44 -9.42 8.14 10.66
N ARG A 45 -8.21 8.69 10.73
CA ARG A 45 -6.99 8.06 10.23
C ARG A 45 -5.77 8.38 11.07
N SER A 46 -4.75 7.53 10.99
CA SER A 46 -3.42 7.76 11.54
C SER A 46 -2.35 7.52 10.48
N TRP A 47 -1.28 8.31 10.52
CA TRP A 47 -0.12 8.18 9.65
C TRP A 47 1.12 7.79 10.47
N ASP A 48 1.75 6.69 10.09
CA ASP A 48 3.05 6.26 10.61
C ASP A 48 4.13 6.50 9.53
N PRO A 49 5.00 7.52 9.71
CA PRO A 49 6.03 7.85 8.73
C PRO A 49 7.15 6.81 8.64
N ASP A 50 7.43 6.08 9.73
CA ASP A 50 8.52 5.10 9.78
C ASP A 50 8.17 3.87 8.97
N SER A 51 6.96 3.34 9.15
CA SER A 51 6.47 2.21 8.37
C SER A 51 5.82 2.60 7.04
N LYS A 52 5.68 3.91 6.78
CA LYS A 52 4.92 4.48 5.66
C LYS A 52 3.51 3.89 5.57
N THR A 53 2.81 3.81 6.70
CA THR A 53 1.48 3.21 6.79
C THR A 53 0.42 4.24 7.15
N LEU A 54 -0.58 4.38 6.27
CA LEU A 54 -1.81 5.11 6.53
C LEU A 54 -2.89 4.13 6.98
N THR A 55 -3.43 4.34 8.18
CA THR A 55 -4.47 3.46 8.75
C THR A 55 -5.78 4.24 8.91
N PHE A 56 -6.85 3.75 8.29
CA PHE A 56 -8.21 4.25 8.47
C PHE A 56 -8.93 3.40 9.53
N LEU A 57 -9.53 4.08 10.52
CA LEU A 57 -10.29 3.43 11.60
C LEU A 57 -11.68 3.00 11.16
N ALA A 58 -12.21 3.62 10.11
CA ALA A 58 -13.46 3.24 9.46
C ALA A 58 -13.19 2.70 8.05
N PRO A 59 -14.12 1.90 7.49
CA PRO A 59 -13.96 1.36 6.16
C PRO A 59 -14.01 2.48 5.10
N ILE A 60 -13.11 2.43 4.13
CA ILE A 60 -13.15 3.27 2.94
C ILE A 60 -13.33 2.39 1.70
N PRO A 61 -13.86 2.91 0.59
CA PRO A 61 -13.97 2.12 -0.64
C PRO A 61 -12.58 1.68 -1.13
N THR A 62 -12.48 0.47 -1.67
CA THR A 62 -11.20 -0.11 -2.13
C THR A 62 -10.52 0.73 -3.23
N ALA A 63 -11.28 1.33 -4.14
CA ALA A 63 -10.70 2.13 -5.24
C ALA A 63 -9.87 3.33 -4.73
N PRO A 64 -10.39 4.22 -3.85
CA PRO A 64 -9.60 5.23 -3.15
C PRO A 64 -8.40 4.67 -2.38
N ALA A 65 -8.56 3.56 -1.64
CA ALA A 65 -7.47 2.95 -0.88
C ALA A 65 -6.30 2.50 -1.79
N ASN A 66 -6.62 1.88 -2.92
CA ASN A 66 -5.64 1.45 -3.92
C ASN A 66 -4.99 2.64 -4.63
N ASN A 67 -5.76 3.68 -4.95
CA ASN A 67 -5.24 4.90 -5.56
C ASN A 67 -4.21 5.57 -4.63
N LEU A 68 -4.53 5.73 -3.34
CA LEU A 68 -3.60 6.24 -2.33
C LEU A 68 -2.31 5.41 -2.26
N ALA A 69 -2.44 4.09 -2.15
CA ALA A 69 -1.30 3.19 -2.03
C ALA A 69 -0.35 3.31 -3.23
N GLN A 70 -0.90 3.40 -4.44
CA GLN A 70 -0.13 3.47 -5.68
C GLN A 70 0.48 4.85 -5.91
N THR A 71 -0.33 5.92 -5.78
CA THR A 71 0.10 7.29 -6.07
C THR A 71 1.14 7.76 -5.06
N LEU A 72 0.93 7.50 -3.77
CA LEU A 72 1.85 7.93 -2.72
C LEU A 72 2.93 6.88 -2.43
N ARG A 73 2.85 5.68 -3.00
CA ARG A 73 3.77 4.56 -2.73
C ARG A 73 3.87 4.24 -1.22
N ILE A 74 2.72 4.22 -0.55
CA ILE A 74 2.57 3.93 0.89
C ILE A 74 1.74 2.67 1.12
N ARG A 75 1.79 2.13 2.34
CA ARG A 75 0.86 1.08 2.78
C ARG A 75 -0.43 1.72 3.25
N VAL A 76 -1.57 1.18 2.82
CA VAL A 76 -2.90 1.60 3.30
C VAL A 76 -3.55 0.43 4.04
N ARG A 77 -4.07 0.71 5.24
CA ARG A 77 -4.88 -0.21 6.05
C ARG A 77 -6.24 0.42 6.27
N THR A 78 -7.30 -0.35 6.14
CA THR A 78 -8.67 0.10 6.39
C THR A 78 -9.44 -0.99 7.08
N ALA A 79 -10.45 -0.62 7.87
CA ALA A 79 -11.38 -1.58 8.45
C ALA A 79 -12.12 -2.36 7.35
N ALA A 80 -12.51 -3.60 7.65
CA ALA A 80 -13.21 -4.44 6.69
C ALA A 80 -14.58 -3.84 6.33
N ASN A 81 -14.93 -3.90 5.05
CA ASN A 81 -16.24 -3.49 4.53
C ASN A 81 -16.95 -4.71 3.92
N ALA A 82 -18.07 -5.12 4.52
CA ALA A 82 -18.85 -6.28 4.06
C ALA A 82 -19.52 -6.07 2.68
N ASN A 83 -19.70 -4.82 2.27
CA ASN A 83 -20.28 -4.45 0.97
C ASN A 83 -19.22 -4.20 -0.11
N ASP A 84 -17.93 -4.37 0.21
CA ASP A 84 -16.89 -4.20 -0.79
C ASP A 84 -16.81 -5.45 -1.67
N HIS A 85 -17.17 -5.29 -2.95
CA HIS A 85 -17.16 -6.37 -3.92
C HIS A 85 -15.75 -6.94 -4.18
N TYR A 86 -14.70 -6.20 -3.82
CA TYR A 86 -13.33 -6.73 -3.82
C TYR A 86 -13.11 -7.77 -2.70
N TRP A 87 -13.94 -7.73 -1.65
CA TRP A 87 -13.93 -8.65 -0.52
C TRP A 87 -14.97 -9.75 -0.60
N THR A 88 -16.09 -9.61 -1.32
CA THR A 88 -17.21 -10.60 -1.33
C THR A 88 -17.02 -11.80 -2.27
N GLY A 89 -15.84 -11.98 -2.89
CA GLY A 89 -15.47 -13.27 -3.50
C GLY A 89 -15.04 -14.29 -2.45
N LYS A 90 -14.74 -15.54 -2.84
CA LYS A 90 -14.15 -16.60 -1.97
C LYS A 90 -12.89 -16.20 -1.18
N ALA A 91 -12.42 -14.96 -1.35
CA ALA A 91 -11.35 -14.31 -0.64
C ALA A 91 -11.80 -13.50 0.61
N THR A 92 -13.09 -13.44 0.98
CA THR A 92 -13.51 -12.76 2.22
C THR A 92 -12.87 -13.43 3.42
N GLY A 93 -12.03 -12.71 4.17
CA GLY A 93 -11.24 -13.29 5.26
C GLY A 93 -9.99 -14.04 4.81
N SER A 94 -9.68 -14.04 3.50
CA SER A 94 -8.36 -14.46 3.05
C SER A 94 -7.32 -13.47 3.53
N VAL A 95 -6.34 -13.98 4.27
CA VAL A 95 -5.11 -13.26 4.57
C VAL A 95 -4.56 -12.77 3.23
N PRO A 96 -4.18 -11.48 3.08
CA PRO A 96 -3.50 -11.03 1.90
C PRO A 96 -2.36 -12.00 1.62
N LEU A 97 -2.33 -12.57 0.41
CA LEU A 97 -1.22 -13.38 -0.05
C LEU A 97 0.00 -12.47 -0.05
N THR A 98 0.69 -12.43 1.09
CA THR A 98 2.04 -11.93 1.18
C THR A 98 2.84 -12.95 0.41
N ILE A 99 3.16 -12.68 -0.85
CA ILE A 99 4.08 -13.52 -1.62
C ILE A 99 5.36 -13.56 -0.78
N PRO A 100 5.68 -14.70 -0.15
CA PRO A 100 6.94 -14.81 0.54
C PRO A 100 7.99 -14.74 -0.56
N GLY A 101 8.98 -13.87 -0.40
CA GLY A 101 10.25 -14.05 -1.09
C GLY A 101 10.66 -15.49 -0.88
N ASN A 102 10.70 -16.23 -1.96
CA ASN A 102 10.84 -17.67 -2.05
C ASN A 102 12.05 -18.19 -1.24
N ARG A 103 11.74 -18.81 -0.09
CA ARG A 103 12.44 -19.95 0.53
C ARG A 103 11.41 -21.08 0.54
N ALA A 104 11.66 -22.35 0.29
CA ALA A 104 12.78 -23.19 -0.12
C ALA A 104 12.10 -24.37 -0.89
N VAL A 105 12.74 -25.12 -1.79
CA VAL A 105 13.81 -26.10 -1.57
C VAL A 105 14.68 -26.16 -2.83
#